data_AF-A0A530QSC3-F1
#
_entry.id   AF-A0A530QSC3-F1
#
_cell.length_a   1.000
_cell.length_b   1.000
_cell.length_c   1.000
_cell.angle_alpha   90.00
_cell.angle_beta   90.00
_cell.angle_gamma   90.00
#
_symmetry.space_group_name_H-M   'P 1'
#
loop_
_entity.id
_entity.type
_entity.pdbx_description
1 polymer ?
#
loop_
_entity_poly.entity_id
_entity_poly.type
_entity_poly.pdbx_seq_one_letter_code
_entity_poly.pdbx_strand_id
1 'polypeptide(L)'
;QILMIAALGITLGVVLGALMPFAASAVLQSVIPVPAEGGFYPGALGMAALFGLLVTLAFALLPLGRARDVPATSLFREMGFEGRGFPRPLYTAAALGIALLLAALAILFSGDRYIASIFVGATIFAFLVLRVVGALVQWAAKRSPRVGSTALRLAVGNIHRPGALTPSVVLSLGLGLTLLVTLALIDGNLRGQISGSLPERAPNFFFVDIQSSDVDAFSVLVSRQAPQGTLVKVPMLRGRVMALNGVDVDKVKVPAEGAWVLRGDRGLTYEASIPANATLTEGTWW
;
A
#
# COMPACT_ATOMS: atom_id res chain seq x y z
N GLN A 1 -1.50 33.39 -2.96
CA GLN A 1 -0.62 32.75 -3.96
C GLN A 1 -0.61 31.24 -3.82
N ILE A 2 -0.13 30.68 -2.69
CA ILE A 2 -0.07 29.22 -2.47
C ILE A 2 -1.41 28.53 -2.76
N LEU A 3 -2.53 29.03 -2.21
CA LEU A 3 -3.86 28.45 -2.47
C LEU A 3 -4.30 28.51 -3.94
N MET A 4 -3.89 29.53 -4.69
CA MET A 4 -4.22 29.62 -6.13
C MET A 4 -3.43 28.59 -6.94
N ILE A 5 -2.14 28.46 -6.66
CA ILE A 5 -1.28 27.45 -7.29
C ILE A 5 -1.76 26.05 -6.90
N ALA A 6 -2.14 25.85 -5.63
CA ALA A 6 -2.73 24.61 -5.14
C ALA A 6 -4.02 24.27 -5.87
N ALA A 7 -4.94 25.24 -6.00
CA ALA A 7 -6.20 25.03 -6.70
C ALA A 7 -5.98 24.60 -8.16
N LEU A 8 -5.06 25.26 -8.87
CA LEU A 8 -4.70 24.87 -10.24
C LEU A 8 -4.13 23.45 -10.30
N GLY A 9 -3.15 23.15 -9.44
CA GLY A 9 -2.49 21.84 -9.40
C GLY A 9 -3.45 20.71 -9.03
N ILE A 10 -4.32 20.93 -8.04
CA ILE A 10 -5.35 19.98 -7.63
C ILE A 10 -6.34 19.76 -8.76
N THR A 11 -6.81 20.83 -9.41
CA THR A 11 -7.77 20.71 -10.52
C THR A 11 -7.17 19.90 -11.66
N LEU A 12 -5.94 20.20 -12.08
CA LEU A 12 -5.23 19.43 -13.11
C LEU A 12 -5.02 17.98 -12.69
N GLY A 13 -4.61 17.73 -11.45
CA GLY A 13 -4.40 16.38 -10.92
C GLY A 13 -5.69 15.55 -10.89
N VAL A 14 -6.81 16.15 -10.48
CA VAL A 14 -8.13 15.50 -10.47
C VAL A 14 -8.62 15.21 -11.88
N VAL A 15 -8.44 16.14 -12.82
CA VAL A 15 -8.79 15.93 -14.24
C VAL A 15 -7.96 14.79 -14.83
N LEU A 16 -6.64 14.78 -14.62
CA LEU A 16 -5.77 13.70 -15.08
C LEU A 16 -6.14 12.36 -14.44
N GLY A 17 -6.41 12.35 -13.13
CA GLY A 17 -6.83 11.15 -12.40
C GLY A 17 -8.18 10.61 -12.88
N ALA A 18 -9.13 11.48 -13.24
CA ALA A 18 -10.42 11.07 -13.80
C ALA A 18 -10.29 10.47 -15.21
N LEU A 19 -9.35 10.94 -16.02
CA LEU A 19 -9.11 10.46 -17.39
C LEU A 19 -8.26 9.19 -17.44
N MET A 20 -7.44 8.93 -16.42
CA MET A 20 -6.49 7.82 -16.39
C MET A 20 -7.12 6.42 -16.56
N PRO A 21 -8.26 6.07 -15.92
CA PRO A 21 -8.91 4.78 -16.15
C PRO A 21 -9.37 4.57 -17.59
N PHE A 22 -9.86 5.62 -18.27
CA PHE A 22 -10.28 5.54 -19.66
C PHE A 22 -9.08 5.30 -20.59
N ALA A 23 -7.98 6.02 -20.37
CA ALA A 23 -6.74 5.83 -21.11
C ALA A 23 -6.14 4.43 -20.87
N ALA A 24 -6.12 3.97 -19.61
CA ALA A 24 -5.64 2.65 -19.23
C ALA A 24 -6.48 1.55 -19.89
N SER A 25 -7.81 1.66 -19.84
CA SER A 25 -8.72 0.72 -20.50
C SER A 25 -8.46 0.62 -22.00
N ALA A 26 -8.31 1.75 -22.69
CA ALA A 26 -8.08 1.75 -24.15
C ALA A 26 -6.78 1.01 -24.54
N VAL A 27 -5.73 1.13 -23.72
CA VAL A 27 -4.44 0.47 -23.96
C VAL A 27 -4.45 -1.01 -23.54
N LEU A 28 -5.14 -1.34 -22.44
CA LEU A 28 -5.11 -2.66 -21.81
C LEU A 28 -6.21 -3.61 -22.30
N GLN A 29 -7.19 -3.15 -23.07
CA GLN A 29 -8.26 -3.98 -23.65
C GLN A 29 -7.75 -5.19 -24.44
N SER A 30 -6.56 -5.11 -25.02
CA SER A 30 -5.93 -6.21 -25.78
C SER A 30 -5.25 -7.27 -24.92
N VAL A 31 -4.98 -6.97 -23.64
CA VAL A 31 -4.19 -7.84 -22.74
C VAL A 31 -5.03 -8.36 -21.57
N ILE A 32 -6.02 -7.59 -21.11
CA ILE A 32 -6.86 -7.99 -19.97
C ILE A 32 -8.33 -7.71 -20.28
N PRO A 33 -9.20 -8.73 -20.37
CA PRO A 33 -10.63 -8.55 -20.52
C PRO A 33 -11.25 -8.21 -19.16
N VAL A 34 -10.85 -7.08 -18.56
CA VAL A 34 -11.56 -6.51 -17.40
C VAL A 34 -12.66 -5.62 -17.96
N PRO A 35 -13.93 -5.79 -17.55
CA PRO A 35 -14.95 -4.77 -17.76
C PRO A 35 -14.48 -3.52 -17.00
N ALA A 36 -13.86 -2.58 -17.69
CA ALA A 36 -13.63 -1.27 -17.13
C ALA A 36 -15.00 -0.61 -17.02
N GLU A 37 -15.65 -0.76 -15.87
CA GLU A 37 -16.78 0.08 -15.49
C GLU A 37 -16.25 1.51 -15.29
N GLY A 38 -16.00 2.19 -16.41
CA GLY A 38 -15.64 3.58 -16.47
C GLY A 38 -16.81 4.39 -15.93
N GLY A 39 -16.67 4.82 -14.68
CA GLY A 39 -17.67 5.62 -13.98
C GLY A 39 -17.08 6.97 -13.56
N PHE A 40 -17.91 8.00 -13.55
CA PHE A 40 -17.56 9.25 -12.87
C PHE A 40 -17.84 9.08 -11.37
N TYR A 41 -16.79 9.08 -10.56
CA TYR A 41 -16.87 8.88 -9.10
C TYR A 41 -16.60 10.20 -8.36
N PRO A 42 -17.60 11.09 -8.22
CA PRO A 42 -17.41 12.42 -7.62
C PRO A 42 -16.91 12.34 -6.16
N GLY A 43 -17.30 11.30 -5.41
CA GLY A 43 -16.81 11.07 -4.05
C GLY A 43 -15.29 10.86 -4.01
N ALA A 44 -14.76 9.98 -4.87
CA ALA A 44 -13.33 9.71 -4.94
C ALA A 44 -12.52 10.93 -5.41
N LEU A 45 -13.05 11.67 -6.40
CA LEU A 45 -12.42 12.91 -6.88
C LEU A 45 -12.42 14.02 -5.81
N GLY A 46 -13.51 14.16 -5.05
CA GLY A 46 -13.59 15.09 -3.93
C GLY A 46 -12.58 14.75 -2.82
N MET A 47 -12.39 13.47 -2.53
CA MET A 47 -11.36 13.03 -1.59
C MET A 47 -9.95 13.26 -2.11
N ALA A 48 -9.67 12.97 -3.38
CA ALA A 48 -8.39 13.30 -4.00
C ALA A 48 -8.07 14.81 -3.88
N ALA A 49 -9.08 15.67 -4.12
CA ALA A 49 -8.93 17.11 -3.95
C ALA A 49 -8.66 17.51 -2.48
N LEU A 50 -9.37 16.89 -1.53
CA LEU A 50 -9.15 17.12 -0.10
C LEU A 50 -7.74 16.72 0.34
N PHE A 51 -7.26 15.55 -0.07
CA PHE A 51 -5.88 15.10 0.20
C PHE A 51 -4.87 16.07 -0.40
N GLY A 52 -5.05 16.50 -1.65
CA GLY A 52 -4.18 17.49 -2.30
C GLY A 52 -4.13 18.83 -1.54
N LEU A 53 -5.27 19.30 -1.06
CA LEU A 53 -5.37 20.53 -0.26
C LEU A 53 -4.66 20.39 1.08
N LEU A 54 -4.92 19.30 1.82
CA LEU A 54 -4.32 19.06 3.13
C LEU A 54 -2.80 18.89 3.03
N VAL A 55 -2.31 18.14 2.04
CA VAL A 55 -0.86 18.00 1.78
C VAL A 55 -0.24 19.37 1.51
N THR A 56 -0.88 20.17 0.64
CA THR A 56 -0.37 21.52 0.32
C THR A 56 -0.30 22.40 1.58
N LEU A 57 -1.34 22.38 2.42
CA LEU A 57 -1.35 23.13 3.68
C LEU A 57 -0.29 22.62 4.66
N ALA A 58 -0.12 21.31 4.81
CA ALA A 58 0.87 20.72 5.71
C ALA A 58 2.29 21.19 5.37
N PHE A 59 2.65 21.21 4.09
CA PHE A 59 3.98 21.65 3.64
C PHE A 59 4.13 23.17 3.59
N ALA A 60 3.06 23.93 3.34
CA ALA A 60 3.11 25.39 3.25
C ALA A 60 3.12 26.09 4.61
N LEU A 61 2.46 25.53 5.64
CA LEU A 61 2.28 26.20 6.94
C LEU A 61 3.60 26.44 7.68
N LEU A 62 4.53 25.49 7.67
CA LEU A 62 5.80 25.63 8.39
C LEU A 62 6.73 26.69 7.76
N PRO A 63 6.96 26.72 6.42
CA PRO A 63 7.66 27.83 5.77
C PRO A 63 6.94 29.17 5.93
N LEU A 64 5.61 29.21 5.83
CA LEU A 64 4.83 30.44 5.94
C LEU A 64 4.90 31.04 7.35
N GLY A 65 4.82 30.20 8.38
CA GLY A 65 5.03 30.62 9.77
C GLY A 65 6.41 31.22 9.97
N ARG A 66 7.46 30.56 9.43
CA ARG A 66 8.84 31.07 9.51
C ARG A 66 9.00 32.41 8.80
N ALA A 67 8.38 32.58 7.62
CA ALA A 67 8.43 33.84 6.87
C ALA A 67 7.76 35.01 7.62
N ARG A 68 6.68 34.74 8.36
CA ARG A 68 5.99 35.77 9.16
C ARG A 68 6.80 36.21 10.38
N ASP A 69 7.60 35.32 10.95
CA ASP A 69 8.39 35.58 12.15
C ASP A 69 9.75 36.24 11.85
N VAL A 70 10.06 36.56 10.59
CA VAL A 70 11.30 37.25 10.19
C VAL A 70 11.25 38.74 10.60
N PRO A 71 12.13 39.23 11.48
CA PRO A 71 12.17 40.64 11.87
C PRO A 71 12.52 41.53 10.68
N ALA A 72 11.87 42.69 10.54
CA ALA A 72 12.17 43.66 9.47
C ALA A 72 13.65 44.11 9.46
N THR A 73 14.30 44.13 10.62
CA THR A 73 15.73 44.46 10.76
C THR A 73 16.68 43.42 10.15
N SER A 74 16.22 42.17 9.96
CA SER A 74 16.97 41.11 9.27
C SER A 74 16.82 41.15 7.75
N LEU A 75 15.85 41.91 7.21
CA LEU A 75 15.76 42.15 5.76
C LEU A 75 16.81 43.15 5.27
N PHE A 76 17.29 44.02 6.16
CA PHE A 76 18.28 45.07 5.84
C PHE A 76 19.72 44.70 6.22
N ARG A 77 19.93 43.63 6.99
CA ARG A 77 21.25 43.05 7.22
C ARG A 77 21.38 41.81 6.32
N GLU A 78 22.43 41.71 5.53
CA GLU A 78 22.83 40.48 4.80
C GLU A 78 23.16 39.27 5.71
N MET A 79 22.66 39.25 6.95
CA MET A 79 22.55 38.01 7.69
C MET A 79 21.42 37.24 7.03
N GLY A 80 21.80 36.32 6.14
CA GLY A 80 20.89 35.52 5.34
C GLY A 80 19.76 34.90 6.16
N PHE A 81 18.73 34.44 5.46
CA PHE A 81 17.49 33.83 5.94
C PHE A 81 17.64 32.58 6.86
N GLU A 82 18.75 32.43 7.59
CA GLU A 82 18.96 31.47 8.67
C GLU A 82 18.25 31.90 9.95
N GLY A 83 16.94 32.16 9.85
CA GLY A 83 16.05 32.24 11.02
C GLY A 83 16.03 30.89 11.72
N ARG A 84 16.95 30.69 12.66
CA ARG A 84 17.07 29.51 13.50
C ARG A 84 15.92 29.49 14.51
N GLY A 85 14.88 28.73 14.20
CA GLY A 85 13.78 28.49 15.12
C GLY A 85 12.64 27.72 14.48
N PHE A 86 11.94 26.93 15.29
CA PHE A 86 10.59 26.51 14.90
C PHE A 86 9.70 27.76 14.82
N PRO A 87 8.78 27.85 13.84
CA PRO A 87 7.80 28.93 13.82
C PRO A 87 6.94 28.89 15.09
N ARG A 88 6.19 29.96 15.37
CA ARG A 88 5.29 30.02 16.55
C ARG A 88 4.54 28.70 16.77
N PRO A 89 4.33 28.28 18.03
CA PRO A 89 3.73 26.99 18.37
C PRO A 89 2.34 26.78 17.73
N LEU A 90 1.63 27.87 17.40
CA LEU A 90 0.37 27.80 16.67
C LEU A 90 0.54 27.23 15.26
N TYR A 91 1.57 27.65 14.51
CA TYR A 91 1.82 27.16 13.15
C TYR A 91 2.32 25.71 13.15
N THR A 92 3.15 25.34 14.12
CA THR A 92 3.60 23.95 14.26
C THR A 92 2.46 23.03 14.71
N ALA A 93 1.62 23.46 15.65
CA ALA A 93 0.44 22.70 16.08
C ALA A 93 -0.58 22.56 14.93
N ALA A 94 -0.81 23.62 14.14
CA ALA A 94 -1.67 23.55 12.96
C ALA A 94 -1.12 22.56 11.91
N ALA A 95 0.17 22.62 11.59
CA ALA A 95 0.79 21.70 10.66
C ALA A 95 0.72 20.24 11.15
N LEU A 96 0.97 20.01 12.44
CA LEU A 96 0.84 18.69 13.06
C LEU A 96 -0.61 18.20 13.04
N GLY A 97 -1.58 19.07 13.33
CA GLY A 97 -3.01 18.76 13.26
C GLY A 97 -3.45 18.35 11.85
N ILE A 98 -2.96 19.04 10.82
CA ILE A 98 -3.22 18.66 9.43
C ILE A 98 -2.57 17.33 9.08
N ALA A 99 -1.33 17.07 9.54
CA ALA A 99 -0.67 15.79 9.32
C ALA A 99 -1.42 14.62 10.00
N LEU A 100 -1.93 14.83 11.21
CA LEU A 100 -2.77 13.86 11.92
C LEU A 100 -4.12 13.66 11.21
N LEU A 101 -4.73 14.73 10.70
CA LEU A 101 -5.96 14.62 9.91
C LEU A 101 -5.74 13.84 8.62
N LEU A 102 -4.62 14.06 7.93
CA LEU A 102 -4.22 13.27 6.76
C LEU A 102 -4.08 11.79 7.09
N ALA A 103 -3.38 11.46 8.18
CA ALA A 103 -3.21 10.09 8.63
C ALA A 103 -4.56 9.44 9.00
N ALA A 104 -5.42 10.17 9.71
CA ALA A 104 -6.75 9.71 10.09
C ALA A 104 -7.63 9.44 8.86
N LEU A 105 -7.65 10.36 7.89
CA LEU A 105 -8.39 10.19 6.64
C LEU A 105 -7.87 9.00 5.83
N ALA A 106 -6.55 8.82 5.76
CA ALA A 106 -5.94 7.68 5.07
C ALA A 106 -6.36 6.34 5.68
N ILE A 107 -6.43 6.25 7.02
CA ILE A 107 -6.84 5.03 7.72
C ILE A 107 -8.36 4.82 7.60
N LEU A 108 -9.17 5.86 7.83
CA LEU A 108 -10.63 5.75 7.85
C LEU A 108 -11.20 5.42 6.47
N PHE A 109 -10.57 5.93 5.41
CA PHE A 109 -11.02 5.74 4.04
C PHE A 109 -10.38 4.54 3.32
N SER A 110 -9.41 3.87 3.96
CA SER A 110 -8.87 2.60 3.44
C SER A 110 -9.88 1.46 3.60
N GLY A 111 -9.93 0.57 2.61
CA GLY A 111 -10.76 -0.65 2.66
C GLY A 111 -10.33 -1.58 3.81
N ASP A 112 -9.03 -1.67 4.06
CA ASP A 112 -8.46 -2.35 5.22
C ASP A 112 -7.77 -1.32 6.13
N ARG A 113 -8.36 -1.10 7.30
CA ARG A 113 -7.87 -0.15 8.31
C ARG A 113 -6.63 -0.66 9.03
N TYR A 114 -6.50 -1.98 9.19
CA TYR A 114 -5.35 -2.59 9.82
C TYR A 114 -4.11 -2.40 8.96
N ILE A 115 -4.19 -2.75 7.67
CA ILE A 115 -3.10 -2.54 6.71
C ILE A 115 -2.76 -1.04 6.61
N ALA A 116 -3.76 -0.16 6.51
CA ALA A 116 -3.51 1.28 6.45
C ALA A 116 -2.82 1.83 7.72
N SER A 117 -3.21 1.37 8.90
CA SER A 117 -2.59 1.78 10.16
C SER A 117 -1.13 1.34 10.25
N ILE A 118 -0.84 0.11 9.80
CA ILE A 118 0.54 -0.40 9.72
C ILE A 118 1.33 0.42 8.71
N PHE A 119 0.76 0.74 7.55
CA PHE A 119 1.45 1.52 6.52
C PHE A 119 1.81 2.93 7.01
N VAL A 120 0.86 3.61 7.68
CA VAL A 120 1.12 4.92 8.29
C VAL A 120 2.19 4.81 9.38
N GLY A 121 2.10 3.80 10.25
CA GLY A 121 3.09 3.52 11.28
C GLY A 121 4.48 3.25 10.72
N ALA A 122 4.58 2.43 9.67
CA ALA A 122 5.81 2.10 8.97
C ALA A 122 6.42 3.33 8.28
N THR A 123 5.59 4.22 7.73
CA THR A 123 6.03 5.49 7.14
C THR A 123 6.66 6.38 8.20
N ILE A 124 6.00 6.56 9.35
CA ILE A 124 6.54 7.33 10.48
C ILE A 124 7.85 6.70 10.98
N PHE A 125 7.87 5.37 11.12
CA PHE A 125 9.06 4.63 11.53
C PHE A 125 10.22 4.83 10.55
N ALA A 126 9.99 4.76 9.24
CA ALA A 126 11.01 5.01 8.22
C ALA A 126 11.58 6.42 8.32
N PHE A 127 10.74 7.44 8.53
CA PHE A 127 11.19 8.80 8.80
C PHE A 127 12.08 8.90 10.04
N LEU A 128 11.70 8.23 11.14
CA LEU A 128 12.49 8.20 12.37
C LEU A 128 13.84 7.52 12.16
N VAL A 129 13.85 6.35 11.48
CA VAL A 129 15.08 5.62 11.16
C VAL A 129 16.01 6.48 10.30
N LEU A 130 15.51 7.11 9.23
CA LEU A 130 16.32 7.99 8.38
C LEU A 130 16.86 9.20 9.15
N ARG A 131 16.05 9.75 10.08
CA ARG A 131 16.48 10.84 10.96
C ARG A 131 17.62 10.39 11.90
N VAL A 132 17.51 9.20 12.47
CA VAL A 132 18.55 8.59 13.31
C VAL A 132 19.81 8.33 12.49
N VAL A 133 19.69 7.77 11.28
CA VAL A 133 20.83 7.56 10.37
C VAL A 133 21.53 8.88 10.05
N GLY A 134 20.77 9.93 9.74
CA GLY A 134 21.34 11.27 9.53
C GLY A 134 22.11 11.77 10.75
N ALA A 135 21.57 11.59 11.95
CA ALA A 135 22.23 11.97 13.20
C ALA A 135 23.49 11.13 13.47
N LEU A 136 23.46 9.83 13.19
CA LEU A 136 24.61 8.92 13.33
C LEU A 136 25.72 9.29 12.37
N VAL A 137 25.41 9.64 11.11
CA VAL A 137 26.39 10.14 10.14
C VAL A 137 27.05 11.42 10.65
N GLN A 138 26.28 12.36 11.19
CA GLN A 138 26.83 13.59 11.77
C GLN A 138 27.69 13.32 13.00
N TRP A 139 27.25 12.41 13.87
CA TRP A 139 28.00 12.00 15.05
C TRP A 139 29.33 11.33 14.69
N ALA A 140 29.31 10.41 13.71
CA ALA A 140 30.50 9.75 13.20
C ALA A 140 31.47 10.76 12.56
N ALA A 141 30.96 11.70 11.76
CA ALA A 141 31.77 12.76 11.17
C ALA A 141 32.40 13.66 12.23
N LYS A 142 31.67 14.02 13.29
CA LYS A 142 32.19 14.80 14.42
C LYS A 142 33.30 14.07 15.18
N ARG A 143 33.25 12.74 15.24
CA ARG A 143 34.21 11.89 15.97
C ARG A 143 35.38 11.42 15.11
N SER A 144 35.40 11.80 13.83
CA SER A 144 36.46 11.46 12.89
C SER A 144 37.80 12.10 13.30
N PRO A 145 38.94 11.38 13.23
CA PRO A 145 40.24 11.92 13.57
C PRO A 145 40.62 13.08 12.64
N ARG A 146 41.43 14.01 13.17
CA ARG A 146 41.87 15.19 12.42
C ARG A 146 42.79 14.76 11.28
N VAL A 147 42.28 14.85 10.06
CA VAL A 147 43.04 14.67 8.82
C VAL A 147 43.97 15.86 8.58
N GLY A 148 45.19 15.59 8.12
CA GLY A 148 46.20 16.62 7.81
C GLY A 148 45.80 17.52 6.65
N SER A 149 45.05 17.00 5.68
CA SER A 149 44.57 17.75 4.51
C SER A 149 43.46 18.75 4.88
N THR A 150 43.66 20.00 4.50
CA THR A 150 42.69 21.09 4.69
C THR A 150 41.37 20.83 3.95
N ALA A 151 41.41 20.26 2.75
CA ALA A 151 40.21 19.96 1.97
C ALA A 151 39.32 18.92 2.66
N LEU A 152 39.90 17.83 3.16
CA LEU A 152 39.15 16.78 3.86
C LEU A 152 38.60 17.28 5.20
N ARG A 153 39.36 18.10 5.93
CA ARG A 153 38.90 18.73 7.18
C ARG A 153 37.69 19.65 6.95
N LEU A 154 37.67 20.41 5.86
CA LEU A 154 36.53 21.25 5.48
C LEU A 154 35.32 20.41 5.03
N ALA A 155 35.55 19.33 4.28
CA ALA A 155 34.48 18.42 3.86
C ALA A 155 33.79 17.75 5.06
N VAL A 156 34.56 17.18 5.99
CA VAL A 156 34.03 16.56 7.22
C VAL A 156 33.35 17.60 8.10
N GLY A 157 33.94 18.80 8.22
CA GLY A 157 33.34 19.92 8.94
C GLY A 157 31.96 20.31 8.41
N ASN A 158 31.76 20.30 7.09
CA ASN A 158 30.47 20.61 6.47
C ASN A 158 29.38 19.56 6.74
N ILE A 159 29.75 18.32 7.10
CA ILE A 159 28.80 17.25 7.41
C ILE A 159 28.19 17.42 8.81
N HIS A 160 29.00 17.79 9.80
CA HIS A 160 28.57 17.84 11.20
C HIS A 160 28.31 19.26 11.73
N ARG A 161 28.59 20.32 10.95
CA ARG A 161 28.39 21.70 11.43
C ARG A 161 26.91 21.99 11.74
N PRO A 162 26.61 22.86 12.71
CA PRO A 162 25.24 23.29 12.97
C PRO A 162 24.62 23.92 11.72
N GLY A 163 23.59 23.30 11.13
CA GLY A 163 22.99 23.74 9.86
C GLY A 163 23.53 23.00 8.62
N ALA A 164 24.30 21.92 8.82
CA ALA A 164 24.71 21.04 7.74
C ALA A 164 23.51 20.47 6.97
N LEU A 165 23.67 20.33 5.65
CA LEU A 165 22.67 19.76 4.74
C LEU A 165 22.51 18.24 4.92
N THR A 166 23.43 17.58 5.63
CA THR A 166 23.48 16.12 5.79
C THR A 166 22.14 15.50 6.21
N PRO A 167 21.41 15.98 7.23
CA PRO A 167 20.15 15.35 7.62
C PRO A 167 19.08 15.48 6.55
N SER A 168 19.02 16.61 5.84
CA SER A 168 18.08 16.83 4.74
C SER A 168 18.42 15.96 3.52
N VAL A 169 19.71 15.82 3.20
CA VAL A 169 20.19 14.96 2.10
C VAL A 169 19.94 13.49 2.41
N VAL A 170 20.23 13.03 3.63
CA VAL A 170 19.95 11.65 4.06
C VAL A 170 18.45 11.37 4.04
N LEU A 171 17.61 12.30 4.52
CA LEU A 171 16.15 12.15 4.43
C LEU A 171 15.67 12.11 2.99
N SER A 172 16.11 13.03 2.13
CA SER A 172 15.66 13.09 0.73
C SER A 172 16.09 11.87 -0.08
N LEU A 173 17.38 11.50 -0.02
CA LEU A 173 17.89 10.31 -0.72
C LEU A 173 17.34 9.03 -0.12
N GLY A 174 17.24 8.97 1.21
CA GLY A 174 16.69 7.83 1.93
C GLY A 174 15.24 7.57 1.57
N LEU A 175 14.38 8.60 1.59
CA LEU A 175 12.97 8.47 1.19
C LEU A 175 12.83 8.05 -0.28
N GLY A 176 13.67 8.58 -1.17
CA GLY A 176 13.70 8.17 -2.57
C GLY A 176 14.06 6.69 -2.73
N LEU A 177 15.10 6.23 -2.04
CA LEU A 177 15.50 4.82 -2.02
C LEU A 177 14.42 3.94 -1.38
N THR A 178 13.82 4.36 -0.27
CA THR A 178 12.72 3.65 0.40
C THR A 178 11.56 3.46 -0.57
N LEU A 179 11.15 4.50 -1.30
CA LEU A 179 10.10 4.39 -2.30
C LEU A 179 10.45 3.37 -3.38
N LEU A 180 11.67 3.43 -3.94
CA LEU A 180 12.11 2.48 -4.96
C LEU A 180 12.13 1.04 -4.45
N VAL A 181 12.64 0.81 -3.24
CA VAL A 181 12.67 -0.51 -2.60
C VAL A 181 11.25 -1.00 -2.33
N THR A 182 10.36 -0.15 -1.82
CA THR A 182 8.95 -0.47 -1.60
C THR A 182 8.28 -0.87 -2.91
N LEU A 183 8.51 -0.13 -4.00
CA LEU A 183 7.97 -0.48 -5.31
C LEU A 183 8.50 -1.82 -5.82
N ALA A 184 9.79 -2.09 -5.68
CA ALA A 184 10.40 -3.36 -6.07
C ALA A 184 9.85 -4.55 -5.25
N LEU A 185 9.63 -4.35 -3.94
CA LEU A 185 9.03 -5.36 -3.07
C LEU A 185 7.56 -5.61 -3.41
N ILE A 186 6.79 -4.55 -3.70
CA ILE A 186 5.40 -4.69 -4.14
C ILE A 186 5.34 -5.42 -5.48
N ASP A 187 6.16 -5.04 -6.48
CA ASP A 187 6.22 -5.72 -7.77
C ASP A 187 6.60 -7.21 -7.62
N GLY A 188 7.64 -7.51 -6.83
CA GLY A 188 8.04 -8.88 -6.55
C GLY A 188 6.95 -9.69 -5.85
N ASN A 189 6.24 -9.08 -4.89
CA ASN A 189 5.15 -9.74 -4.18
C ASN A 189 3.95 -9.99 -5.12
N LEU A 190 3.54 -9.01 -5.92
CA LEU A 190 2.47 -9.17 -6.90
C LEU A 190 2.82 -10.22 -7.95
N ARG A 191 4.04 -10.19 -8.49
CA ARG A 191 4.52 -11.25 -9.39
C ARG A 191 4.45 -12.61 -8.73
N GLY A 192 4.95 -12.74 -7.50
CA GLY A 192 4.91 -13.99 -6.75
C GLY A 192 3.49 -14.48 -6.47
N GLN A 193 2.52 -13.59 -6.20
CA GLN A 193 1.13 -13.96 -6.01
C GLN A 193 0.47 -14.40 -7.33
N ILE A 194 0.79 -13.73 -8.44
CA ILE A 194 0.22 -14.02 -9.75
C ILE A 194 0.85 -15.28 -10.37
N SER A 195 2.16 -15.49 -10.20
CA SER A 195 2.89 -16.64 -10.75
C SER A 195 2.90 -17.86 -9.83
N GLY A 196 2.82 -17.65 -8.51
CA GLY A 196 3.06 -18.67 -7.48
C GLY A 196 1.88 -19.58 -7.14
N SER A 197 0.76 -19.52 -7.86
CA SER A 197 -0.41 -20.36 -7.59
C SER A 197 -0.70 -21.43 -8.63
N LEU A 198 0.22 -21.72 -9.55
CA LEU A 198 0.24 -23.02 -10.21
C LEU A 198 1.20 -23.91 -9.43
N PRO A 199 0.74 -24.68 -8.43
CA PRO A 199 1.60 -25.68 -7.83
C PRO A 199 2.23 -26.52 -8.95
N GLU A 200 3.50 -26.88 -8.82
CA GLU A 200 4.12 -27.93 -9.67
C GLU A 200 3.30 -29.25 -9.64
N ARG A 201 2.37 -29.37 -8.67
CA ARG A 201 1.42 -30.45 -8.44
C ARG A 201 -0.02 -30.13 -8.88
N ALA A 202 -0.27 -29.02 -9.57
CA ALA A 202 -1.60 -28.73 -10.12
C ALA A 202 -1.93 -29.78 -11.19
N PRO A 203 -3.16 -30.33 -11.21
CA PRO A 203 -3.61 -31.16 -12.31
C PRO A 203 -3.41 -30.45 -13.66
N ASN A 204 -2.84 -31.14 -14.64
CA ASN A 204 -2.70 -30.63 -16.01
C ASN A 204 -4.07 -30.44 -16.68
N PHE A 205 -5.06 -31.21 -16.25
CA PHE A 205 -6.43 -31.17 -16.77
C PHE A 205 -7.43 -31.26 -15.62
N PHE A 206 -8.48 -30.45 -15.72
CA PHE A 206 -9.64 -30.50 -14.83
C PHE A 206 -10.86 -30.86 -15.64
N PHE A 207 -11.57 -31.90 -15.20
CA PHE A 207 -12.85 -32.29 -15.78
C PHE A 207 -13.93 -31.99 -14.73
N VAL A 208 -14.91 -31.18 -15.12
CA VAL A 208 -16.04 -30.75 -14.27
C VAL A 208 -17.35 -31.32 -14.82
N ASP A 209 -18.40 -31.30 -13.99
CA ASP A 209 -19.75 -31.75 -14.34
C ASP A 209 -19.83 -33.23 -14.80
N ILE A 210 -18.96 -34.09 -14.26
CA ILE A 210 -19.07 -35.54 -14.44
C ILE A 210 -20.17 -36.06 -13.50
N GLN A 211 -21.21 -36.64 -14.08
CA GLN A 211 -22.30 -37.25 -13.32
C GLN A 211 -21.80 -38.45 -12.51
N SER A 212 -22.37 -38.67 -11.33
CA SER A 212 -21.95 -39.73 -10.41
C SER A 212 -22.03 -41.14 -11.03
N SER A 213 -22.96 -41.36 -11.97
CA SER A 213 -23.10 -42.61 -12.72
C SER A 213 -21.94 -42.88 -13.68
N ASP A 214 -21.28 -41.82 -14.16
CA ASP A 214 -20.34 -41.87 -15.28
C ASP A 214 -18.88 -41.83 -14.80
N VAL A 215 -18.65 -41.54 -13.52
CA VAL A 215 -17.31 -41.42 -12.91
C VAL A 215 -16.48 -42.68 -13.14
N ASP A 216 -17.06 -43.87 -12.99
CA ASP A 216 -16.31 -45.13 -13.13
C ASP A 216 -15.97 -45.43 -14.59
N ALA A 217 -16.91 -45.19 -15.51
CA ALA A 217 -16.66 -45.32 -16.95
C ALA A 217 -15.57 -44.34 -17.41
N PHE A 218 -15.63 -43.09 -16.94
CA PHE A 218 -14.63 -42.07 -17.23
C PHE A 218 -13.26 -42.44 -16.66
N SER A 219 -13.21 -42.99 -15.45
CA SER A 219 -11.97 -43.44 -14.82
C SER A 219 -11.26 -44.52 -15.65
N VAL A 220 -12.03 -45.51 -16.13
CA VAL A 220 -11.50 -46.57 -17.00
C VAL A 220 -10.97 -45.99 -18.32
N LEU A 221 -11.67 -45.02 -18.91
CA LEU A 221 -11.23 -44.34 -20.13
C LEU A 221 -9.90 -43.60 -19.91
N VAL A 222 -9.80 -42.81 -18.84
CA VAL A 222 -8.57 -42.08 -18.51
C VAL A 222 -7.41 -43.02 -18.25
N SER A 223 -7.62 -44.12 -17.51
CA SER A 223 -6.57 -45.12 -17.26
C SER A 223 -6.07 -45.80 -18.54
N ARG A 224 -6.91 -45.93 -19.58
CA ARG A 224 -6.50 -46.47 -20.89
C ARG A 224 -5.71 -45.45 -21.71
N GLN A 225 -6.15 -44.19 -21.71
CA GLN A 225 -5.54 -43.15 -22.53
C GLN A 225 -4.25 -42.59 -21.92
N ALA A 226 -4.19 -42.53 -20.58
CA ALA A 226 -3.08 -41.99 -19.81
C ALA A 226 -2.74 -42.93 -18.64
N PRO A 227 -2.17 -44.11 -18.90
CA PRO A 227 -1.88 -45.12 -17.87
C PRO A 227 -0.87 -44.65 -16.81
N GLN A 228 -0.04 -43.66 -17.13
CA GLN A 228 0.92 -43.05 -16.19
C GLN A 228 0.36 -41.79 -15.49
N GLY A 229 -0.88 -41.39 -15.82
CA GLY A 229 -1.52 -40.22 -15.23
C GLY A 229 -2.07 -40.50 -13.83
N THR A 230 -1.92 -39.55 -12.91
CA THR A 230 -2.58 -39.61 -11.60
C THR A 230 -3.99 -39.06 -11.72
N LEU A 231 -5.00 -39.92 -11.50
CA LEU A 231 -6.40 -39.52 -11.47
C LEU A 231 -6.82 -39.27 -10.01
N VAL A 232 -7.26 -38.04 -9.71
CA VAL A 232 -7.84 -37.67 -8.42
C VAL A 232 -9.33 -37.39 -8.63
N LYS A 233 -10.18 -38.09 -7.90
CA LYS A 233 -11.64 -37.90 -7.92
C LYS A 233 -12.02 -37.03 -6.74
N VAL A 234 -12.64 -35.88 -6.99
CA VAL A 234 -13.16 -35.01 -5.93
C VAL A 234 -14.67 -34.95 -6.09
N PRO A 235 -15.45 -35.65 -5.25
CA PRO A 235 -16.90 -35.58 -5.31
C PRO A 235 -17.37 -34.17 -4.94
N MET A 236 -18.18 -33.55 -5.79
CA MET A 236 -18.68 -32.19 -5.55
C MET A 236 -20.20 -32.13 -5.74
N LEU A 237 -20.87 -31.41 -4.86
CA LEU A 237 -22.27 -31.03 -5.00
C LEU A 237 -22.40 -29.51 -4.96
N ARG A 238 -23.42 -28.95 -5.61
CA ARG A 238 -23.77 -27.54 -5.44
C ARG A 238 -24.80 -27.40 -4.32
N GLY A 239 -24.52 -26.53 -3.36
CA GLY A 239 -25.41 -26.23 -2.26
C GLY A 239 -25.26 -24.80 -1.77
N ARG A 240 -26.25 -24.33 -1.02
CA ARG A 240 -26.24 -23.03 -0.35
C ARG A 240 -26.22 -23.25 1.16
N VAL A 241 -25.41 -22.47 1.87
CA VAL A 241 -25.46 -22.43 3.33
C VAL A 241 -26.69 -21.64 3.75
N MET A 242 -27.64 -22.28 4.44
CA MET A 242 -28.89 -21.64 4.89
C MET A 242 -28.80 -21.13 6.33
N ALA A 243 -27.98 -21.76 7.17
CA ALA A 243 -27.78 -21.36 8.55
C ALA A 243 -26.33 -21.61 8.99
N LEU A 244 -25.82 -20.73 9.83
CA LEU A 244 -24.53 -20.88 10.51
C LEU A 244 -24.78 -20.99 12.01
N ASN A 245 -24.34 -22.09 12.64
CA ASN A 245 -24.59 -22.38 14.06
C ASN A 245 -26.06 -22.20 14.48
N GLY A 246 -27.00 -22.59 13.61
CA GLY A 246 -28.44 -22.48 13.84
C GLY A 246 -29.03 -21.08 13.61
N VAL A 247 -28.23 -20.09 13.21
CA VAL A 247 -28.71 -18.74 12.86
C VAL A 247 -28.80 -18.61 11.35
N ASP A 248 -29.93 -18.10 10.85
CA ASP A 248 -30.15 -17.80 9.44
C ASP A 248 -29.05 -16.87 8.90
N VAL A 249 -28.45 -17.24 7.76
CA VAL A 249 -27.35 -16.51 7.12
C VAL A 249 -27.69 -15.03 6.89
N ASP A 250 -28.94 -14.68 6.60
CA ASP A 250 -29.36 -13.30 6.37
C ASP A 250 -29.22 -12.40 7.61
N LYS A 251 -29.12 -13.02 8.80
CA LYS A 251 -29.00 -12.33 10.09
C LYS A 251 -27.59 -12.37 10.66
N VAL A 252 -26.68 -13.13 10.07
CA VAL A 252 -25.30 -13.27 10.55
C VAL A 252 -24.44 -12.14 9.99
N LYS A 253 -23.83 -11.35 10.88
CA LYS A 253 -22.78 -10.39 10.49
C LYS A 253 -21.43 -11.12 10.42
N VAL A 254 -21.00 -11.45 9.21
CA VAL A 254 -19.69 -12.06 8.94
C VAL A 254 -18.68 -10.98 8.53
N PRO A 255 -17.40 -11.08 8.92
CA PRO A 255 -16.34 -10.27 8.34
C PRO A 255 -16.31 -10.37 6.80
N ALA A 256 -15.95 -9.29 6.11
CA ALA A 256 -15.97 -9.22 4.65
C ALA A 256 -15.11 -10.32 3.98
N GLU A 257 -14.01 -10.71 4.63
CA GLU A 257 -13.09 -11.76 4.20
C GLU A 257 -13.72 -13.16 4.17
N GLY A 258 -14.70 -13.44 5.02
CA GLY A 258 -15.39 -14.74 5.11
C GLY A 258 -16.81 -14.72 4.55
N ALA A 259 -17.38 -13.54 4.32
CA ALA A 259 -18.76 -13.37 3.85
C ALA A 259 -19.01 -13.95 2.45
N TRP A 260 -17.97 -14.28 1.68
CA TRP A 260 -18.15 -14.94 0.38
C TRP A 260 -18.64 -16.38 0.51
N VAL A 261 -18.28 -17.10 1.58
CA VAL A 261 -18.66 -18.51 1.79
C VAL A 261 -20.17 -18.66 1.93
N LEU A 262 -20.82 -17.69 2.57
CA LEU A 262 -22.26 -17.70 2.82
C LEU A 262 -23.10 -17.10 1.68
N ARG A 263 -22.47 -16.62 0.60
CA ARG A 263 -23.17 -15.99 -0.53
C ARG A 263 -23.26 -16.93 -1.73
N GLY A 264 -24.50 -17.18 -2.15
CA GLY A 264 -24.84 -17.92 -3.37
C GLY A 264 -24.69 -19.44 -3.25
N ASP A 265 -24.80 -20.11 -4.39
CA ASP A 265 -24.62 -21.56 -4.47
C ASP A 265 -23.14 -21.88 -4.68
N ARG A 266 -22.61 -22.84 -3.93
CA ARG A 266 -21.19 -23.17 -3.87
C ARG A 266 -20.95 -24.66 -4.10
N GLY A 267 -19.79 -24.97 -4.67
CA GLY A 267 -19.28 -26.33 -4.71
C GLY A 267 -18.86 -26.77 -3.31
N LEU A 268 -19.48 -27.82 -2.81
CA LEU A 268 -19.19 -28.47 -1.54
C LEU A 268 -18.70 -29.88 -1.84
N THR A 269 -17.63 -30.30 -1.19
CA THR A 269 -17.21 -31.71 -1.22
C THR A 269 -17.96 -32.49 -0.15
N TYR A 270 -18.28 -33.74 -0.48
CA TYR A 270 -18.86 -34.73 0.45
C TYR A 270 -17.93 -35.95 0.58
N GLU A 271 -16.63 -35.74 0.35
CA GLU A 271 -15.61 -36.77 0.52
C GLU A 271 -15.51 -37.16 2.00
N ALA A 272 -15.56 -38.47 2.30
CA ALA A 272 -15.59 -38.95 3.68
C ALA A 272 -14.28 -38.73 4.46
N SER A 273 -13.17 -38.53 3.74
CA SER A 273 -11.84 -38.29 4.32
C SER A 273 -11.31 -36.92 3.91
N ILE A 274 -10.53 -36.29 4.79
CA ILE A 274 -9.87 -35.02 4.51
C ILE A 274 -8.97 -35.19 3.27
N PRO A 275 -9.14 -34.38 2.21
CA PRO A 275 -8.30 -34.43 1.03
C PRO A 275 -6.83 -34.19 1.38
N ALA A 276 -5.91 -34.85 0.67
CA ALA A 276 -4.47 -34.74 0.93
C ALA A 276 -3.90 -33.30 0.74
N ASN A 277 -4.62 -32.45 0.00
CA ASN A 277 -4.30 -31.04 -0.23
C ASN A 277 -5.07 -30.07 0.69
N ALA A 278 -5.80 -30.59 1.69
CA ALA A 278 -6.54 -29.81 2.66
C ALA A 278 -5.89 -29.93 4.04
N THR A 279 -6.02 -28.88 4.86
CA THR A 279 -5.61 -28.90 6.27
C THR A 279 -6.81 -28.49 7.10
N LEU A 280 -7.27 -29.37 8.00
CA LEU A 280 -8.33 -29.04 8.95
C LEU A 280 -7.71 -28.26 10.11
N THR A 281 -7.99 -26.96 10.15
CA THR A 281 -7.48 -26.06 11.21
C THR A 281 -8.29 -26.19 12.50
N GLU A 282 -9.61 -26.25 12.41
CA GLU A 282 -10.53 -26.36 13.54
C GLU A 282 -11.79 -27.17 13.16
N GLY A 283 -12.43 -27.80 14.15
CA GLY A 283 -13.68 -28.55 13.99
C GLY A 283 -13.49 -30.04 13.65
N THR A 284 -14.53 -30.64 13.10
CA THR A 284 -14.56 -32.06 12.67
C THR A 284 -14.87 -32.13 11.19
N TRP A 285 -14.15 -33.00 10.47
CA TRP A 285 -14.50 -33.35 9.09
C TRP A 285 -15.85 -34.08 9.05
N TRP A 286 -16.62 -33.86 7.99
CA TRP A 286 -17.99 -34.37 7.81
C TRP A 286 -18.12 -35.25 6.58
#